data_AF-A0A0D8IYX1-F1
#
_entry.id   AF-A0A0D8IYX1-F1
#
_cell.length_a   1.000
_cell.length_b   1.000
_cell.length_c   1.000
_cell.angle_alpha   90.00
_cell.angle_beta   90.00
_cell.angle_gamma   90.00
#
_symmetry.space_group_name_H-M   'P 1'
#
loop_
_entity.id
_entity.type
_entity.pdbx_description
1 polymer ?
#
loop_
_entity_poly.entity_id
_entity_poly.type
_entity_poly.pdbx_seq_one_letter_code
_entity_poly.pdbx_strand_id
1 'polypeptide(L)' 'MNPDYVSRQFLQQTGYRFVDYLLALRIRKAQWLLVNGVPPQQVPERVGYSANPQYFVHLFSKATGMTPREYAQALRIEP' A
#
# COMPACT_ATOMS: atom_id res chain seq x y z
N MET A 1 17.28 -17.04 9.55
CA MET A 1 17.60 -15.91 8.65
C MET A 1 17.80 -14.66 9.50
N ASN A 2 18.90 -13.92 9.33
CA ASN A 2 19.11 -12.65 10.03
C ASN A 2 18.43 -11.51 9.23
N PRO A 3 17.42 -10.81 9.79
CA PRO A 3 16.69 -9.73 9.10
C PRO A 3 17.58 -8.60 8.60
N ASP A 4 18.68 -8.30 9.31
CA ASP A 4 19.63 -7.26 8.93
C ASP A 4 20.45 -7.67 7.73
N TYR A 5 20.82 -8.96 7.66
CA TYR A 5 21.53 -9.51 6.52
C TYR A 5 20.66 -9.42 5.26
N VAL A 6 19.39 -9.82 5.36
CA VAL A 6 18.44 -9.75 4.24
C VAL A 6 18.19 -8.31 3.82
N SER A 7 18.00 -7.38 4.76
CA SER A 7 17.80 -5.97 4.45
C SER A 7 19.00 -5.33 3.75
N ARG A 8 20.22 -5.65 4.20
CA ARG A 8 21.47 -5.18 3.56
C ARG A 8 21.65 -5.76 2.16
N GLN A 9 21.43 -7.06 1.98
CA GLN A 9 21.53 -7.71 0.67
C GLN A 9 20.49 -7.17 -0.30
N PHE A 10 19.24 -7.00 0.14
CA PHE A 10 18.18 -6.44 -0.69
C PHE A 10 18.52 -5.02 -1.14
N LEU A 11 19.04 -4.18 -0.24
CA LEU A 11 19.50 -2.83 -0.59
C LEU A 11 20.65 -2.86 -1.60
N GLN A 12 21.65 -3.73 -1.39
CA GLN A 12 22.79 -3.85 -2.32
C GLN A 12 22.36 -4.29 -3.72
N GLN A 13 21.38 -5.19 -3.83
CA GLN A 13 20.93 -5.73 -5.10
C GLN A 13 19.93 -4.83 -5.83
N THR A 14 19.05 -4.15 -5.10
CA THR A 14 17.93 -3.39 -5.69
C THR A 14 18.11 -1.88 -5.65
N GLY A 15 18.99 -1.37 -4.79
CA GLY A 15 19.11 0.05 -4.48
C GLY A 15 18.00 0.60 -3.57
N TYR A 16 17.03 -0.23 -3.15
CA TYR A 16 15.91 0.19 -2.30
C TYR A 16 15.93 -0.53 -0.95
N ARG A 17 15.48 0.15 0.10
CA ARG A 17 15.22 -0.52 1.38
C ARG A 17 14.01 -1.43 1.23
N PHE A 18 14.09 -2.65 1.77
CA PHE A 18 13.02 -3.65 1.67
C PHE A 18 11.67 -3.11 2.14
N VAL A 19 11.64 -2.37 3.25
CA VAL A 19 10.41 -1.80 3.81
C VAL A 19 9.75 -0.80 2.85
N ASP A 20 10.54 0.06 2.21
CA ASP A 20 10.01 1.04 1.26
C ASP A 20 9.48 0.35 0.01
N TYR A 21 10.19 -0.66 -0.48
CA TYR A 21 9.76 -1.46 -1.63
C TYR A 21 8.45 -2.21 -1.34
N LEU A 22 8.37 -2.86 -0.17
CA LEU A 22 7.17 -3.56 0.26
C LEU A 22 5.98 -2.61 0.43
N LEU A 23 6.21 -1.42 0.99
CA LEU A 23 5.19 -0.38 1.09
C LEU A 23 4.67 0.01 -0.31
N ALA A 24 5.57 0.31 -1.24
CA ALA A 24 5.19 0.68 -2.60
C ALA A 24 4.36 -0.42 -3.30
N LEU A 25 4.73 -1.69 -3.15
CA LEU A 25 3.95 -2.82 -3.66
C LEU A 25 2.55 -2.90 -3.04
N ARG A 26 2.44 -2.72 -1.72
CA ARG A 26 1.15 -2.75 -1.01
C ARG A 26 0.24 -1.60 -1.42
N ILE A 27 0.78 -0.40 -1.62
CA ILE A 27 0.01 0.75 -2.13
C ILE A 27 -0.48 0.50 -3.56
N ARG A 28 0.38 0.00 -4.46
CA ARG A 28 -0.05 -0.36 -5.82
C ARG A 28 -1.14 -1.41 -5.82
N LYS A 29 -1.02 -2.45 -4.98
CA LYS A 29 -2.07 -3.47 -4.80
C LYS A 29 -3.36 -2.85 -4.28
N ALA A 30 -3.29 -1.93 -3.32
CA ALA A 30 -4.46 -1.22 -2.80
C ALA A 30 -5.16 -0.41 -3.88
N GLN A 31 -4.42 0.37 -4.69
CA GLN A 31 -4.99 1.10 -5.82
C GLN A 31 -5.67 0.15 -6.81
N TRP A 32 -5.02 -0.96 -7.17
CA TRP A 32 -5.60 -1.97 -8.05
C TRP A 32 -6.90 -2.57 -7.49
N LEU A 33 -6.94 -2.89 -6.19
CA LEU A 33 -8.16 -3.39 -5.54
C LEU A 33 -9.30 -2.37 -5.61
N LEU A 34 -9.01 -1.08 -5.37
CA LEU A 34 -10.00 -0.01 -5.45
C LEU A 34 -10.53 0.19 -6.88
N VAL A 35 -9.66 0.14 -7.89
CA VAL A 35 -10.04 0.16 -9.31
C VAL A 35 -10.96 -1.01 -9.65
N ASN A 36 -10.73 -2.18 -9.05
CA ASN A 36 -11.56 -3.37 -9.24
C ASN A 36 -12.78 -3.42 -8.30
N GLY A 37 -13.19 -2.28 -7.72
CA GLY A 37 -14.44 -2.16 -6.98
C GLY A 37 -14.42 -2.72 -5.56
N VAL A 38 -13.25 -3.11 -5.02
CA VAL A 38 -13.17 -3.55 -3.63
C VAL A 38 -13.53 -2.40 -2.68
N PRO A 39 -14.43 -2.61 -1.71
CA PRO A 39 -14.80 -1.56 -0.76
C PRO A 39 -13.56 -1.05 0.01
N PRO A 40 -13.37 0.28 0.16
CA PRO A 40 -12.22 0.85 0.86
C PRO A 40 -11.97 0.27 2.26
N GLN A 41 -13.04 -0.14 2.96
CA GLN A 41 -12.98 -0.74 4.29
C GLN A 41 -12.34 -2.14 4.31
N GLN A 42 -12.37 -2.88 3.19
CA GLN A 42 -11.76 -4.22 3.08
C GLN A 42 -10.32 -4.19 2.57
N VAL A 43 -9.88 -3.08 1.98
CA VAL A 43 -8.53 -2.97 1.41
C VAL A 43 -7.40 -3.19 2.43
N PRO A 44 -7.44 -2.65 3.67
CA PRO A 44 -6.38 -2.84 4.65
C PRO A 44 -6.09 -4.32 4.93
N GLU A 45 -7.14 -5.14 5.04
CA GLU A 45 -7.01 -6.58 5.25
C GLU A 45 -6.28 -7.27 4.08
N ARG A 46 -6.67 -6.94 2.84
CA ARG A 46 -6.11 -7.56 1.62
C ARG A 46 -4.67 -7.15 1.31
N VAL A 47 -4.16 -6.10 1.95
CA VAL A 47 -2.79 -5.58 1.76
C VAL A 47 -1.91 -5.71 3.02
N GLY A 48 -2.36 -6.48 4.02
CA GLY A 48 -1.54 -6.87 5.17
C GLY A 48 -1.55 -5.87 6.34
N TYR A 49 -2.61 -5.08 6.48
CA TYR A 49 -2.83 -4.11 7.56
C TYR A 49 -4.17 -4.35 8.30
N SER A 50 -4.60 -5.61 8.41
CA SER A 50 -5.82 -5.99 9.14
C SER A 50 -5.82 -5.53 10.60
N ALA A 51 -4.68 -5.68 11.29
CA ALA A 51 -4.54 -5.27 12.69
C ALA A 51 -4.48 -3.74 12.89
N ASN A 52 -4.07 -2.97 11.87
CA ASN A 52 -3.89 -1.52 11.96
C ASN A 52 -4.44 -0.78 10.71
N PRO A 53 -5.77 -0.79 10.46
CA PRO A 53 -6.36 -0.17 9.27
C PRO A 53 -6.12 1.34 9.17
N GLN A 54 -6.14 2.04 10.30
CA GLN A 54 -5.91 3.50 10.36
C GLN A 54 -4.49 3.87 9.91
N TYR A 55 -3.50 3.06 10.28
CA TYR A 55 -2.12 3.25 9.82
C TYR A 55 -1.99 3.05 8.31
N PHE A 56 -2.69 2.07 7.75
CA PHE A 56 -2.77 1.90 6.30
C PHE A 56 -3.38 3.13 5.61
N VAL A 57 -4.47 3.69 6.14
CA VAL A 57 -5.08 4.90 5.56
C VAL A 57 -4.06 6.03 5.52
N HIS A 58 -3.33 6.27 6.61
CA HIS A 58 -2.27 7.27 6.65
C HIS A 58 -1.18 7.03 5.60
N LEU A 59 -0.68 5.79 5.50
CA LEU A 59 0.35 5.43 4.52
C LEU A 59 -0.14 5.57 3.07
N PHE A 60 -1.38 5.18 2.81
CA PHE A 60 -2.00 5.30 1.49
C PHE A 60 -2.15 6.77 1.11
N SER A 61 -2.69 7.60 2.00
CA SER A 61 -2.81 9.04 1.79
C SER A 61 -1.46 9.73 1.58
N LYS A 62 -0.44 9.34 2.34
CA LYS A 62 0.92 9.85 2.14
C LYS A 62 1.48 9.51 0.76
N ALA A 63 1.14 8.33 0.23
CA ALA A 63 1.65 7.85 -1.05
C ALA A 63 0.86 8.36 -2.27
N THR A 64 -0.45 8.59 -2.13
CA THR A 64 -1.35 8.93 -3.25
C THR A 64 -1.91 10.35 -3.21
N GLY A 65 -1.80 11.04 -2.06
CA GLY A 65 -2.43 12.33 -1.82
C GLY A 65 -3.92 12.25 -1.47
N MET A 66 -4.52 11.05 -1.43
CA MET A 66 -5.95 10.83 -1.16
C MET A 66 -6.16 9.70 -0.17
N THR A 67 -7.20 9.76 0.65
CA THR A 67 -7.65 8.58 1.40
C THR A 67 -8.14 7.48 0.45
N PRO A 68 -8.14 6.20 0.86
CA PRO A 68 -8.71 5.12 0.05
C PRO A 68 -10.17 5.38 -0.37
N ARG A 69 -10.94 6.07 0.48
CA ARG A 69 -12.33 6.43 0.20
C ARG A 69 -12.43 7.51 -0.88
N GLU A 70 -11.65 8.58 -0.76
CA GLU A 70 -11.59 9.65 -1.79
C GLU A 70 -11.10 9.10 -3.12
N TYR A 71 -10.06 8.26 -3.10
CA TYR A 71 -9.54 7.59 -4.29
C TYR A 71 -10.64 6.75 -4.99
N ALA A 72 -11.37 5.95 -4.22
CA ALA A 72 -12.49 5.15 -4.76
C ALA A 72 -13.65 6.02 -5.29
N GLN A 73 -13.88 7.19 -4.70
CA GLN A 73 -14.89 8.12 -5.17
C GLN A 73 -14.46 8.81 -6.46
N ALA A 74 -13.20 9.21 -6.58
CA ALA A 74 -12.65 9.80 -7.80
C ALA A 74 -12.78 8.86 -9.00
N LEU A 75 -12.54 7.55 -8.80
CA LEU A 75 -12.72 6.52 -9.84
C LEU A 75 -14.16 6.38 -10.36
N ARG A 76 -15.17 6.82 -9.59
CA ARG A 76 -16.59 6.78 -10.00
C ARG A 76 -17.04 8.04 -10.72
N ILE A 77 -16.20 9.07 -10.74
CA ILE A 77 -16.48 10.38 -11.33
C ILE A 77 -15.87 10.47 -12.74
N GLU A 78 -15.03 9.52 -13.15
CA GLU A 78 -14.55 9.41 -14.53
C GLU A 78 -15.71 8.97 -15.47
N PRO A 79 -16.00 9.74 -16.54
CA PRO A 79 -17.17 9.57 -17.40
C PRO A 79 -17.15 8.31 -18.29
#